data_AF-A0A2T3CT78-F1
#
_entry.id   AF-A0A2T3CT78-F1
#
_cell.length_a   1.000
_cell.length_b   1.000
_cell.length_c   1.000
_cell.angle_alpha   90.00
_cell.angle_beta   90.00
_cell.angle_gamma   90.00
#
_symmetry.space_group_name_H-M   'P 1'
#
loop_
_entity.id
_entity.type
_entity.pdbx_description
1 polymer ?
#
loop_
_entity_poly.entity_id
_entity_poly.type
_entity_poly.pdbx_seq_one_letter_code
_entity_poly.pdbx_strand_id
1 'polypeptide(L)'
;MSTPASSTSGRTGIGKYFIRAAVGAGRVVNRFESRVLNSGVLASVPFKYRKIGFYVFKLILMLAVASVAISLALGILAVWTIAALPISTDSQPRIHEMSHPRHHLRFPEMYDDNGAPR
;
A
#
# COMPACT_ATOMS: atom_id res chain seq x y z
N MET A 1 -36.55 -25.93 -21.77
CA MET A 1 -36.68 -25.61 -20.33
C MET A 1 -35.27 -25.28 -19.86
N SER A 2 -34.92 -23.99 -19.81
CA SER A 2 -33.54 -23.53 -19.65
C SER A 2 -33.32 -23.10 -18.21
N THR A 3 -32.43 -23.80 -17.50
CA THR A 3 -32.03 -23.49 -16.13
C THR A 3 -31.25 -22.16 -16.10
N PRO A 4 -31.66 -21.15 -15.33
CA PRO A 4 -30.81 -19.98 -15.11
C PRO A 4 -29.66 -20.39 -14.19
N ALA A 5 -28.44 -20.24 -14.70
CA ALA A 5 -27.21 -20.40 -13.92
C ALA A 5 -27.19 -19.32 -12.81
N SER A 6 -27.37 -19.75 -11.57
CA SER A 6 -27.14 -18.91 -10.39
C SER A 6 -25.64 -18.70 -10.23
N SER A 7 -25.11 -17.64 -10.84
CA SER A 7 -23.79 -17.13 -10.49
C SER A 7 -23.90 -16.45 -9.12
N THR A 8 -23.58 -17.20 -8.07
CA THR A 8 -23.33 -16.64 -6.74
C THR A 8 -22.08 -15.78 -6.85
N SER A 9 -22.27 -14.53 -7.28
CA SER A 9 -21.27 -13.48 -7.21
C SER A 9 -20.89 -13.34 -5.74
N GLY A 10 -19.72 -13.86 -5.38
CA GLY A 10 -19.09 -13.76 -4.07
C GLY A 10 -18.86 -12.29 -3.72
N ARG A 11 -19.93 -11.65 -3.26
CA ARG A 11 -19.98 -10.24 -2.88
C ARG A 11 -19.31 -10.14 -1.51
N THR A 12 -17.99 -10.01 -1.48
CA THR A 12 -17.22 -9.77 -0.26
C THR A 12 -17.84 -8.56 0.46
N GLY A 13 -18.42 -8.79 1.66
CA GLY A 13 -19.19 -7.77 2.39
C GLY A 13 -18.41 -6.47 2.62
N ILE A 14 -17.08 -6.58 2.66
CA ILE A 14 -16.10 -5.50 2.77
C ILE A 14 -16.29 -4.43 1.68
N GLY A 15 -16.50 -4.83 0.41
CA GLY A 15 -16.68 -3.88 -0.69
C GLY A 15 -17.92 -2.99 -0.55
N LYS A 16 -18.99 -3.52 0.06
CA LYS A 16 -20.23 -2.77 0.30
C LYS A 16 -20.01 -1.66 1.33
N TYR A 17 -19.16 -1.89 2.34
CA TYR A 17 -18.82 -0.87 3.35
C TYR A 17 -17.95 0.23 2.75
N PHE A 18 -16.94 -0.10 1.94
CA PHE A 18 -16.12 0.91 1.26
C PHE A 18 -16.93 1.79 0.31
N ILE A 19 -17.82 1.20 -0.50
CA ILE A 19 -18.71 1.97 -1.38
C ILE A 19 -19.62 2.88 -0.55
N ARG A 20 -20.18 2.39 0.55
CA ARG A 20 -21.07 3.18 1.42
C ARG A 20 -20.32 4.31 2.13
N ALA A 21 -19.10 4.06 2.58
CA ALA A 21 -18.22 5.06 3.18
C ALA A 21 -17.81 6.13 2.16
N ALA A 22 -17.46 5.73 0.93
CA ALA A 22 -17.13 6.65 -0.16
C ALA A 22 -18.32 7.55 -0.54
N VAL A 23 -19.53 6.98 -0.64
CA VAL A 23 -20.76 7.74 -0.90
C VAL A 23 -21.08 8.70 0.27
N GLY A 24 -20.88 8.26 1.52
CA GLY A 24 -21.05 9.09 2.70
C GLY A 24 -20.09 10.27 2.74
N ALA A 25 -18.80 10.00 2.53
CA ALA A 25 -17.76 11.03 2.46
C ALA A 25 -18.03 12.03 1.34
N GLY A 26 -18.43 11.55 0.15
CA GLY A 26 -18.79 12.42 -0.97
C GLY A 26 -19.94 13.38 -0.65
N ARG A 27 -20.97 12.92 0.07
CA ARG A 27 -22.08 13.79 0.51
C ARG A 27 -21.67 14.83 1.54
N VAL A 28 -20.79 14.46 2.48
CA VAL A 28 -20.29 15.38 3.51
C VAL A 28 -19.42 16.46 2.87
N VAL A 29 -18.50 16.07 1.98
CA VAL A 29 -17.67 17.01 1.21
C VAL A 29 -18.56 17.98 0.45
N ASN A 30 -19.56 17.49 -0.29
CA ASN A 30 -20.45 18.36 -1.06
C ASN A 30 -21.25 19.36 -0.18
N ARG A 31 -21.66 18.94 1.03
CA ARG A 31 -22.26 19.86 2.04
C ARG A 31 -21.28 20.89 2.57
N PHE A 32 -20.01 20.52 2.74
CA PHE A 32 -18.95 21.46 3.10
C PHE A 32 -18.65 22.44 1.96
N GLU A 33 -18.53 21.96 0.71
CA GLU A 33 -18.29 22.81 -0.47
C GLU A 33 -19.39 23.89 -0.58
N SER A 34 -20.66 23.47 -0.48
CA SER A 34 -21.80 24.39 -0.52
C SER A 34 -21.87 25.35 0.66
N ARG A 35 -21.45 24.94 1.87
CA ARG A 35 -21.36 25.85 3.04
C ARG A 35 -20.21 26.86 2.91
N VAL A 36 -19.05 26.43 2.41
CA VAL A 36 -17.88 27.30 2.23
C VAL A 36 -18.14 28.34 1.14
N LEU A 37 -18.72 27.93 0.01
CA LEU A 37 -19.05 28.84 -1.09
C LEU A 37 -20.07 29.91 -0.70
N ASN A 38 -21.04 29.56 0.16
CA ASN A 38 -22.06 30.49 0.67
C ASN A 38 -21.67 31.18 1.99
N SER A 39 -20.44 30.98 2.49
CA SER A 39 -20.03 31.60 3.75
C SER A 39 -19.86 33.11 3.60
N GLY A 40 -20.26 33.84 4.65
CA GLY A 40 -20.12 35.30 4.72
C GLY A 40 -18.67 35.79 4.75
N VAL A 41 -17.70 34.92 5.04
CA VAL A 41 -16.27 35.25 5.09
C VAL A 41 -15.72 35.57 3.70
N LEU A 42 -16.23 34.90 2.67
CA LEU A 42 -15.86 35.22 1.29
C LEU A 42 -16.78 36.26 0.66
N ALA A 43 -17.81 36.78 1.37
CA ALA A 43 -18.91 37.63 0.86
C ALA A 43 -18.47 38.74 -0.10
N SER A 44 -17.27 39.29 0.10
CA SER A 44 -16.67 40.36 -0.70
C SER A 44 -16.30 39.97 -2.13
N VAL A 45 -16.13 38.68 -2.44
CA VAL A 45 -15.69 38.20 -3.76
C VAL A 45 -16.88 37.67 -4.57
N PRO A 46 -17.05 37.99 -5.86
CA PRO A 46 -18.15 37.46 -6.66
C PRO A 46 -18.15 35.93 -6.71
N PHE A 47 -19.33 35.31 -6.61
CA PHE A 47 -19.49 33.85 -6.51
C PHE A 47 -18.81 33.07 -7.64
N LYS A 48 -18.73 33.65 -8.85
CA LYS A 48 -18.06 33.06 -10.01
C LYS A 48 -16.57 32.79 -9.75
N TYR A 49 -15.86 33.76 -9.17
CA TYR A 49 -14.42 33.63 -8.89
C TYR A 49 -14.14 32.66 -7.74
N ARG A 50 -15.02 32.62 -6.72
CA ARG A 50 -14.91 31.63 -5.63
C ARG A 50 -15.03 30.20 -6.15
N LYS A 51 -15.94 29.97 -7.08
CA LYS A 51 -16.16 28.65 -7.69
C LYS A 51 -14.91 28.19 -8.46
N ILE A 52 -14.30 29.08 -9.23
CA ILE A 52 -13.06 28.80 -9.98
C ILE A 52 -11.92 28.49 -9.01
N GLY A 53 -11.71 29.33 -7.99
CA GLY A 53 -10.66 29.09 -6.98
C GLY A 53 -10.85 27.75 -6.26
N PHE A 54 -12.10 27.40 -5.94
CA PHE A 54 -12.41 26.12 -5.31
C PHE A 54 -12.11 24.92 -6.23
N TYR A 55 -12.43 25.00 -7.52
CA TYR A 55 -12.08 23.94 -8.48
C TYR A 55 -10.58 23.79 -8.63
N VAL A 56 -9.84 24.89 -8.74
CA VAL A 56 -8.37 24.86 -8.85
C VAL A 56 -7.76 24.25 -7.59
N PHE A 57 -8.21 24.66 -6.41
CA PHE A 57 -7.77 24.08 -5.13
C PHE A 57 -8.03 22.57 -5.07
N LYS A 58 -9.24 22.14 -5.44
CA LYS A 58 -9.60 20.72 -5.48
C LYS A 58 -8.72 19.93 -6.44
N LEU A 59 -8.37 20.51 -7.59
CA LEU A 59 -7.51 19.89 -8.60
C LEU A 59 -6.08 19.74 -8.08
N ILE A 60 -5.52 20.78 -7.45
CA ILE A 60 -4.19 20.74 -6.83
C ILE A 60 -4.16 19.69 -5.70
N LEU A 61 -5.18 19.66 -4.85
CA LEU A 61 -5.29 18.68 -3.76
C LEU A 61 -5.36 17.24 -4.30
N MET A 62 -6.20 17.00 -5.32
CA MET A 62 -6.30 15.69 -5.99
C MET A 62 -4.95 15.27 -6.58
N LEU A 63 -4.25 16.19 -7.25
CA LEU A 63 -2.95 15.93 -7.85
C LEU A 63 -1.90 15.58 -6.79
N ALA A 64 -1.88 16.31 -5.68
CA ALA A 64 -0.97 16.04 -4.57
C ALA A 64 -1.24 14.65 -3.94
N VAL A 65 -2.50 14.32 -3.66
CA VAL A 65 -2.88 13.02 -3.11
C VAL A 65 -2.51 11.88 -4.07
N ALA A 66 -2.76 12.06 -5.36
CA ALA A 66 -2.39 11.07 -6.38
C ALA A 66 -0.87 10.88 -6.46
N SER A 67 -0.09 11.97 -6.43
CA SER A 67 1.37 11.91 -6.46
C SER A 67 1.94 11.14 -5.28
N VAL A 68 1.43 11.39 -4.06
CA VAL A 68 1.84 10.66 -2.86
C VAL A 68 1.47 9.19 -2.97
N ALA A 69 0.24 8.87 -3.40
CA ALA A 69 -0.22 7.49 -3.54
C ALA A 69 0.63 6.70 -4.54
N ILE A 70 0.98 7.29 -5.69
CA ILE A 70 1.86 6.68 -6.69
C ILE A 70 3.26 6.43 -6.11
N SER A 71 3.82 7.43 -5.41
CA SER A 71 5.14 7.30 -4.79
C SER A 71 5.18 6.17 -3.74
N LEU A 72 4.13 6.05 -2.94
CA LEU A 72 3.97 4.99 -1.94
C LEU A 72 3.84 3.62 -2.59
N ALA A 73 3.06 3.51 -3.67
CA ALA A 73 2.90 2.27 -4.43
C ALA A 73 4.24 1.81 -5.04
N LEU A 74 5.00 2.74 -5.63
CA LEU A 74 6.34 2.45 -6.16
C LEU A 74 7.32 2.07 -5.05
N GLY A 75 7.26 2.73 -3.90
CA GLY A 75 8.10 2.39 -2.75
C GLY A 75 7.82 0.99 -2.22
N ILE A 76 6.54 0.61 -2.06
CA ILE A 76 6.14 -0.74 -1.65
C ILE A 76 6.61 -1.77 -2.68
N LEU A 77 6.43 -1.48 -3.98
CA LEU A 77 6.89 -2.36 -5.04
C LEU A 77 8.40 -2.56 -4.98
N ALA A 78 9.18 -1.50 -4.82
CA ALA A 78 10.63 -1.58 -4.70
C ALA A 78 11.06 -2.44 -3.50
N VAL A 79 10.48 -2.20 -2.32
CA VAL A 79 10.76 -3.00 -1.12
C VAL A 79 10.42 -4.47 -1.35
N TRP A 80 9.27 -4.75 -1.97
CA TRP A 80 8.86 -6.11 -2.26
C TRP A 80 9.81 -6.80 -3.24
N THR A 81 10.25 -6.10 -4.30
CA THR A 81 11.23 -6.66 -5.24
C THR A 81 12.57 -6.96 -4.57
N ILE A 82 13.04 -6.10 -3.67
CA ILE A 82 14.27 -6.31 -2.91
C ILE A 82 14.14 -7.50 -1.97
N ALA A 83 13.02 -7.59 -1.25
CA ALA A 83 12.75 -8.71 -0.34
C ALA A 83 12.55 -10.05 -1.08
N ALA A 84 12.12 -9.99 -2.35
CA ALA A 84 11.96 -11.17 -3.20
C ALA A 84 13.28 -11.62 -3.86
N LEU A 85 14.38 -10.88 -3.70
CA LEU A 85 15.69 -11.39 -4.14
C LEU A 85 16.02 -12.65 -3.34
N PRO A 86 16.39 -13.76 -4.00
CA PRO A 86 16.83 -14.95 -3.31
C PRO A 86 18.11 -14.61 -2.53
N ILE A 87 18.04 -14.75 -1.22
CA ILE A 87 19.24 -14.79 -0.37
C ILE A 87 20.03 -16.02 -0.84
N SER A 88 21.24 -15.81 -1.34
CA SER A 88 22.11 -16.87 -1.84
C SER A 88 22.33 -17.93 -0.75
N THR A 89 21.62 -19.05 -0.86
CA THR A 89 21.76 -20.22 0.01
C THR A 89 23.05 -21.00 -0.25
N ASP A 90 23.84 -20.57 -1.24
CA ASP A 90 25.13 -21.18 -1.59
C ASP A 90 26.26 -20.84 -0.60
N SER A 91 26.05 -19.92 0.35
CA SER A 91 26.97 -19.80 1.47
C SER A 91 26.64 -20.91 2.48
N GLN A 92 27.24 -22.09 2.31
CA GLN A 92 27.40 -22.99 3.44
C GLN A 92 27.96 -22.16 4.60
N PRO A 93 27.34 -22.22 5.80
CA PRO A 93 27.75 -21.40 6.92
C PRO A 93 29.21 -21.70 7.21
N ARG A 94 30.06 -20.68 7.12
CA ARG A 94 31.48 -20.86 7.46
C ARG A 94 31.56 -21.30 8.92
N ILE A 95 32.64 -22.00 9.28
CA ILE A 95 32.92 -22.47 10.65
C ILE A 95 32.58 -21.44 11.74
N HIS A 96 32.76 -20.15 11.47
CA HIS A 96 32.57 -19.05 12.42
C HIS A 96 31.12 -18.56 12.56
N GLU A 97 30.25 -18.96 11.64
CA GLU A 97 28.81 -18.64 11.60
C GLU A 97 27.97 -19.76 12.22
N MET A 98 28.61 -20.88 12.58
CA MET A 98 27.97 -21.98 13.30
C MET A 98 27.74 -21.61 14.76
N SER A 99 26.62 -22.06 15.32
CA SER A 99 26.29 -21.86 16.73
C SER A 99 27.34 -22.43 17.70
N HIS A 100 28.11 -23.43 17.25
CA HIS A 100 29.14 -24.11 18.04
C HIS A 100 30.42 -24.28 17.21
N PRO A 101 31.22 -23.21 17.04
CA PRO A 101 32.41 -23.23 16.19
C PRO A 101 33.52 -24.15 16.73
N ARG A 102 33.39 -24.72 17.93
CA ARG A 102 34.37 -25.68 18.47
C ARG A 102 33.98 -27.15 18.29
N HIS A 103 32.79 -27.43 17.77
CA HIS A 103 32.33 -28.82 17.59
C HIS A 103 33.13 -29.54 16.48
N HIS A 104 33.53 -28.83 15.43
CA HIS A 104 34.37 -29.38 14.35
C HIS A 104 35.75 -29.82 14.86
N LEU A 105 36.29 -29.20 15.91
CA LEU A 105 37.58 -29.59 16.51
C LEU A 105 37.49 -30.91 17.26
N ARG A 106 36.29 -31.28 17.73
CA ARG A 106 36.06 -32.48 18.54
C ARG A 106 35.68 -33.70 17.69
N PHE A 107 35.07 -33.49 16.54
CA PHE A 107 34.62 -34.54 15.62
C PHE A 107 35.00 -34.18 14.17
N PRO A 108 36.30 -34.06 13.85
CA PRO A 108 36.76 -33.61 12.54
C PRO A 108 36.26 -34.52 11.40
N GLU A 109 35.99 -35.79 11.67
CA GLU A 109 35.45 -36.74 10.69
C GLU A 109 34.03 -36.43 10.19
N MET A 110 33.26 -35.65 10.95
CA MET A 110 31.87 -35.29 10.61
C MET A 110 31.77 -34.01 9.77
N TYR A 111 32.90 -33.37 9.46
CA TYR A 111 32.94 -32.08 8.78
C TYR A 111 33.91 -32.12 7.59
N ASP A 112 33.66 -31.28 6.59
CA ASP A 112 34.60 -31.03 5.48
C ASP A 112 35.69 -30.03 5.89
N ASP A 113 36.65 -29.76 4.99
CA ASP A 113 37.75 -28.82 5.23
C ASP A 113 37.28 -27.37 5.48
N ASN A 114 36.03 -27.05 5.11
CA ASN A 114 35.38 -25.76 5.35
C ASN A 114 34.50 -25.77 6.61
N GLY A 115 34.52 -26.88 7.35
CA GLY A 115 33.75 -27.17 8.56
C GLY A 115 32.25 -27.31 8.34
N ALA A 116 31.80 -27.51 7.11
CA ALA A 116 30.43 -27.88 6.80
C ALA A 116 30.20 -29.36 7.17
N PRO A 117 29.01 -29.74 7.68
CA PRO A 117 28.71 -31.14 7.97
C PRO A 117 28.82 -31.97 6.69
N ARG A 118 29.54 -33.10 6.79
CA ARG A 118 29.79 -34.03 5.68
C ARG A 118 28.64 -35.01 5.47
#